data_AF-A0A3M4UND3-F1
#
_entry.id   AF-A0A3M4UND3-F1
#
_cell.length_a   1.000
_cell.length_b   1.000
_cell.length_c   1.000
_cell.angle_alpha   90.00
_cell.angle_beta   90.00
_cell.angle_gamma   90.00
#
_symmetry.space_group_name_H-M   'P 1'
#
loop_
_entity.id
_entity.type
_entity.pdbx_description
1 polymer ?
#
loop_
_entity_poly.entity_id
_entity_poly.type
_entity_poly.pdbx_seq_one_letter_code
_entity_poly.pdbx_strand_id
1 'polypeptide(L)'
;MHPPAASRRPDGARSSALRVIPEREDYENNVAYGMRLLNLNPGVGVRRVVAAFITDPAARPAVVDDIRAARDPITSQFNQLRTVSKAVAESQNPPFMDAAHHHPDDATHCLFGEPLSLENPDQQVIGLAGNPTDTSELYSQQGNKDLVFMDMKKLAQFLAGKPEHPMNRQPLDARTIANYAFRIVP
;
A
#
# COMPACT_ATOMS: atom_id res chain seq x y z
N MET A 1 -25.79 22.09 40.37
CA MET A 1 -24.46 22.14 39.72
C MET A 1 -23.94 20.71 39.64
N HIS A 2 -23.96 20.11 38.45
CA HIS A 2 -23.36 18.79 38.18
C HIS A 2 -22.01 19.01 37.49
N PRO A 3 -20.96 18.21 37.78
CA PRO A 3 -19.69 18.33 37.06
C PRO A 3 -19.81 17.75 35.64
N PRO A 4 -19.05 18.25 34.66
CA PRO A 4 -19.09 17.74 33.30
C PRO A 4 -18.40 16.38 33.23
N ALA A 5 -19.09 15.42 32.59
CA ALA A 5 -18.55 14.10 32.29
C ALA A 5 -17.29 14.23 31.42
N ALA A 6 -16.23 13.53 31.83
CA ALA A 6 -15.00 13.42 31.07
C ALA A 6 -15.31 12.89 29.65
N SER A 7 -14.93 13.68 28.66
CA SER A 7 -14.99 13.31 27.25
C SER A 7 -14.08 12.10 27.02
N ARG A 8 -14.67 10.89 26.97
CA ARG A 8 -13.97 9.70 26.48
C ARG A 8 -13.61 9.96 25.03
N ARG A 9 -12.32 10.21 24.77
CA ARG A 9 -11.74 10.09 23.43
C ARG A 9 -12.10 8.70 22.90
N PRO A 10 -12.55 8.55 21.66
CA PRO A 10 -12.61 7.23 21.05
C PRO A 10 -11.17 6.77 20.85
N ASP A 11 -10.71 5.85 21.71
CA ASP A 11 -9.53 5.02 21.45
C ASP A 11 -9.82 4.18 20.19
N GLY A 12 -9.55 4.78 19.03
CA GLY A 12 -9.61 4.15 17.72
C GLY A 12 -8.39 3.29 17.40
N ALA A 13 -7.46 3.09 18.34
CA ALA A 13 -6.41 2.10 18.22
C ALA A 13 -6.97 0.72 18.59
N ARG A 14 -7.84 0.16 17.73
CA ARG A 14 -8.16 -1.27 17.79
C ARG A 14 -6.83 -2.01 17.76
N SER A 15 -6.50 -2.66 18.86
CA SER A 15 -5.46 -3.67 18.93
C SER A 15 -5.88 -4.84 18.04
N SER A 16 -5.73 -4.70 16.72
CA SER A 16 -6.15 -5.67 15.74
C SER A 16 -5.22 -6.89 15.83
N ALA A 17 -5.65 -7.90 16.59
CA ALA A 17 -5.10 -9.24 16.46
C ALA A 17 -5.18 -9.67 14.98
N LEU A 18 -4.25 -10.52 14.53
CA LEU A 18 -4.33 -11.07 13.17
C LEU A 18 -5.67 -11.80 13.04
N ARG A 19 -6.46 -11.39 12.05
CA ARG A 19 -7.77 -11.98 11.75
C ARG A 19 -7.62 -13.32 11.04
N VAL A 20 -6.57 -13.46 10.23
CA VAL A 20 -6.33 -14.65 9.41
C VAL A 20 -4.88 -15.09 9.58
N ILE A 21 -4.67 -16.30 10.10
CA ILE A 21 -3.34 -16.92 10.26
C ILE A 21 -3.39 -18.31 9.61
N PRO A 22 -3.15 -18.42 8.29
CA PRO A 22 -3.08 -19.71 7.62
C PRO A 22 -1.83 -20.48 8.07
N GLU A 23 -1.86 -21.80 7.97
CA GLU A 23 -0.66 -22.62 8.19
C GLU A 23 0.44 -22.25 7.19
N ARG A 24 1.68 -22.24 7.68
CA ARG A 24 2.84 -21.93 6.86
C ARG A 24 3.15 -23.10 5.95
N GLU A 25 3.48 -22.81 4.70
CA GLU A 25 3.86 -23.84 3.73
C GLU A 25 5.31 -24.28 3.95
N ASP A 26 5.63 -25.55 3.72
CA ASP A 26 6.92 -26.15 4.06
C ASP A 26 8.12 -25.48 3.37
N TYR A 27 7.89 -24.88 2.20
CA TYR A 27 8.91 -24.19 1.40
C TYR A 27 8.95 -22.68 1.66
N GLU A 28 8.01 -22.16 2.45
CA GLU A 28 7.85 -20.72 2.68
C GLU A 28 8.83 -20.24 3.75
N ASN A 29 9.69 -19.26 3.42
CA ASN A 29 10.58 -18.65 4.40
C ASN A 29 9.85 -17.61 5.29
N ASN A 30 10.53 -17.11 6.33
CA ASN A 30 9.92 -16.18 7.30
C ASN A 30 9.43 -14.89 6.62
N VAL A 31 10.15 -14.41 5.61
CA VAL A 31 9.82 -13.19 4.87
C VAL A 31 8.56 -13.40 4.04
N ALA A 32 8.51 -14.48 3.26
CA ALA A 32 7.36 -14.84 2.43
C ALA A 32 6.09 -15.03 3.27
N TYR A 33 6.19 -15.78 4.37
CA TYR A 33 5.07 -15.98 5.29
C TYR A 33 4.63 -14.68 5.96
N GLY A 34 5.58 -13.86 6.40
CA GLY A 34 5.30 -12.53 6.95
C GLY A 34 4.59 -11.62 5.93
N MET A 35 4.99 -11.63 4.66
CA MET A 35 4.31 -10.88 3.59
C MET A 35 2.90 -11.39 3.34
N ARG A 36 2.71 -12.72 3.29
CA ARG A 36 1.39 -13.32 3.12
C ARG A 36 0.46 -12.92 4.25
N LEU A 37 0.94 -12.97 5.50
CA LEU A 37 0.18 -12.52 6.66
C LEU A 37 -0.14 -11.03 6.61
N LEU A 38 0.77 -10.16 6.19
CA LEU A 38 0.48 -8.73 6.02
C LEU A 38 -0.59 -8.48 4.94
N ASN A 39 -0.62 -9.29 3.87
CA ASN A 39 -1.61 -9.19 2.80
C ASN A 39 -3.00 -9.66 3.27
N LEU A 40 -3.05 -10.72 4.07
CA LEU A 40 -4.29 -11.27 4.63
C LEU A 40 -4.83 -10.45 5.82
N ASN A 41 -4.00 -9.61 6.43
CA ASN A 41 -4.36 -8.82 7.59
C ASN A 41 -4.11 -7.32 7.32
N PRO A 42 -4.96 -6.68 6.49
CA PRO A 42 -4.85 -5.24 6.22
C PRO A 42 -4.92 -4.43 7.52
N GLY A 43 -4.18 -3.33 7.57
CA GLY A 43 -4.04 -2.48 8.75
C GLY A 43 -3.07 -3.00 9.83
N VAL A 44 -2.53 -4.22 9.73
CA VAL A 44 -1.58 -4.76 10.71
C VAL A 44 -0.13 -4.42 10.34
N GLY A 45 0.67 -4.00 11.33
CA GLY A 45 2.08 -3.67 11.14
C GLY A 45 3.03 -4.88 11.18
N VAL A 46 4.17 -4.78 10.48
CA VAL A 46 5.19 -5.84 10.32
C VAL A 46 5.60 -6.48 11.66
N ARG A 47 5.89 -5.67 12.68
CA ARG A 47 6.30 -6.17 14.01
C ARG A 47 5.27 -7.11 14.63
N ARG A 48 3.98 -6.79 14.48
CA ARG A 48 2.89 -7.57 15.03
C ARG A 48 2.68 -8.87 14.27
N VAL A 49 2.82 -8.83 12.94
CA VAL A 49 2.83 -10.03 12.10
C VAL A 49 3.96 -10.97 12.51
N VAL A 50 5.19 -10.47 12.59
CA VAL A 50 6.36 -11.27 12.97
C VAL A 50 6.22 -11.87 14.37
N ALA A 51 5.70 -11.11 15.33
CA ALA A 51 5.47 -11.60 16.68
C ALA A 51 4.45 -12.75 16.76
N ALA A 52 3.59 -12.93 15.74
CA ALA A 52 2.59 -13.99 15.72
C ALA A 52 3.12 -15.35 15.28
N PHE A 53 4.25 -15.41 14.58
CA PHE A 53 4.81 -16.68 14.09
C PHE A 53 6.27 -16.93 14.45
N ILE A 54 6.99 -15.91 14.93
CA ILE A 54 8.33 -16.06 15.49
C ILE A 54 8.22 -16.10 17.03
N THR A 55 8.40 -17.30 17.57
CA THR A 55 8.29 -17.58 19.01
C THR A 55 9.42 -16.90 19.80
N ASP A 56 10.66 -16.99 19.32
CA ASP A 56 11.83 -16.35 19.95
C ASP A 56 11.83 -14.82 19.75
N PRO A 57 11.69 -14.01 20.82
CA PRO A 57 11.71 -12.56 20.71
C PRO A 57 13.03 -11.99 20.16
N ALA A 58 14.16 -12.67 20.38
CA ALA A 58 15.47 -12.20 19.94
C ALA A 58 15.65 -12.30 18.42
N ALA A 59 14.98 -13.25 17.77
CA ALA A 59 14.99 -13.43 16.32
C ALA A 59 14.06 -12.46 15.57
N ARG A 60 13.07 -11.84 16.24
CA ARG A 60 12.05 -10.98 15.59
C ARG A 60 12.63 -9.77 14.87
N PRO A 61 13.60 -9.01 15.42
CA PRO A 61 14.12 -7.81 14.74
C PRO A 61 14.69 -8.12 13.35
N ALA A 62 15.49 -9.19 13.24
CA ALA A 62 16.08 -9.61 11.96
C ALA A 62 15.00 -9.88 10.90
N VAL A 63 13.96 -10.65 11.25
CA VAL A 63 12.86 -10.95 10.32
C VAL A 63 12.06 -9.71 9.94
N VAL A 64 11.85 -8.78 10.89
CA VAL A 64 11.19 -7.49 10.60
C VAL A 64 11.99 -6.69 9.57
N ASP A 65 13.31 -6.66 9.71
CA ASP A 65 14.20 -5.92 8.81
C ASP A 65 14.31 -6.60 7.44
N ASP A 66 14.37 -7.94 7.38
CA ASP A 66 14.33 -8.69 6.12
C ASP A 66 13.04 -8.42 5.34
N ILE A 67 11.89 -8.37 6.02
CA ILE A 67 10.59 -8.04 5.41
C ILE A 67 10.60 -6.60 4.87
N ARG A 68 11.19 -5.65 5.61
CA ARG A 68 11.29 -4.26 5.12
C ARG A 68 12.20 -4.19 3.89
N ALA A 69 13.37 -4.80 3.95
CA ALA A 69 14.34 -4.85 2.88
C ALA A 69 13.76 -5.47 1.59
N ALA A 70 12.83 -6.43 1.70
CA ALA A 70 12.14 -6.99 0.54
C ALA A 70 11.18 -6.01 -0.17
N ARG A 71 10.68 -4.97 0.52
CA ARG A 71 9.77 -3.96 -0.04
C ARG A 71 10.51 -2.71 -0.52
N ASP A 72 11.63 -2.40 0.13
CA ASP A 72 12.40 -1.19 -0.09
C ASP A 72 12.81 -0.92 -1.55
N PRO A 73 13.18 -1.93 -2.37
CA PRO A 73 13.52 -1.71 -3.77
C PRO A 73 12.39 -1.06 -4.59
N ILE A 74 11.13 -1.26 -4.18
CA ILE A 74 9.96 -0.66 -4.83
C ILE A 74 9.61 0.67 -4.15
N THR A 75 9.45 0.70 -2.83
CA THR A 75 8.99 1.90 -2.11
C THR A 75 9.98 3.06 -2.18
N SER A 76 11.29 2.79 -2.29
CA SER A 76 12.34 3.80 -2.43
C SER A 76 12.24 4.59 -3.75
N GLN A 77 11.63 4.01 -4.78
CA GLN A 77 11.46 4.67 -6.08
C GLN A 77 10.34 5.71 -6.10
N PHE A 78 9.52 5.81 -5.05
CA PHE A 78 8.35 6.70 -5.02
C PHE A 78 8.65 8.13 -5.46
N ASN A 79 9.73 8.72 -4.93
CA ASN A 79 10.12 10.10 -5.25
C ASN A 79 10.73 10.26 -6.65
N GLN A 80 11.11 9.15 -7.29
CA GLN A 80 11.68 9.10 -8.64
C GLN A 80 10.60 8.85 -9.70
N LEU A 81 9.38 8.48 -9.29
CA LEU A 81 8.27 8.28 -10.22
C LEU A 81 7.90 9.58 -10.92
N ARG A 82 7.48 9.43 -12.18
CA ARG A 82 6.76 10.47 -12.91
C ARG A 82 5.52 10.90 -12.13
N THR A 83 5.12 12.15 -12.29
CA THR A 83 4.04 12.72 -11.48
C THR A 83 2.77 12.96 -12.27
N VAL A 84 1.63 12.81 -11.60
CA VAL A 84 0.33 13.29 -12.05
C VAL A 84 -0.21 14.23 -10.97
N SER A 85 -0.59 15.45 -11.34
CA SER A 85 -1.22 16.41 -10.42
C SER A 85 -2.60 15.93 -9.98
N LYS A 86 -3.02 16.29 -8.77
CA LYS A 86 -4.34 15.97 -8.21
C LYS A 86 -5.47 16.36 -9.15
N ALA A 87 -5.41 17.54 -9.76
CA ALA A 87 -6.42 17.99 -10.73
C ALA A 87 -6.59 17.05 -11.95
N VAL A 88 -5.50 16.43 -12.42
CA VAL A 88 -5.53 15.47 -13.54
C VAL A 88 -6.00 14.09 -13.06
N ALA A 89 -5.71 13.73 -11.82
CA ALA A 89 -6.22 12.51 -11.18
C ALA A 89 -7.74 12.61 -10.92
N GLU A 90 -8.22 13.78 -10.49
CA GLU A 90 -9.64 14.12 -10.30
C GLU A 90 -10.41 14.18 -11.63
N SER A 91 -9.73 14.45 -12.75
CA SER A 91 -10.37 14.41 -14.08
C SER A 91 -10.41 13.01 -14.71
N GLN A 92 -9.90 11.97 -14.04
CA GLN A 92 -9.95 10.59 -14.54
C GLN A 92 -11.37 10.01 -14.45
N ASN A 93 -11.56 8.84 -15.07
CA ASN A 93 -12.78 8.06 -14.92
C ASN A 93 -12.44 6.62 -14.50
N PRO A 94 -12.69 6.22 -13.23
CA PRO A 94 -13.27 7.03 -12.16
C PRO A 94 -12.31 8.12 -11.64
N PRO A 95 -12.84 9.23 -11.09
CA PRO A 95 -12.04 10.32 -10.54
C PRO A 95 -11.35 9.92 -9.23
N PHE A 96 -10.17 10.49 -8.97
CA PHE A 96 -9.54 10.40 -7.66
C PHE A 96 -10.22 11.34 -6.66
N MET A 97 -10.87 10.77 -5.64
CA MET A 97 -11.50 11.48 -4.53
C MET A 97 -10.65 11.37 -3.28
N ASP A 98 -9.89 12.41 -2.96
CA ASP A 98 -9.00 12.45 -1.80
C ASP A 98 -9.79 12.41 -0.48
N ALA A 99 -9.49 11.43 0.37
CA ALA A 99 -10.19 11.23 1.65
C ALA A 99 -10.02 12.38 2.65
N ALA A 100 -9.05 13.28 2.48
CA ALA A 100 -8.97 14.49 3.30
C ALA A 100 -10.10 15.49 2.99
N HIS A 101 -10.66 15.42 1.79
CA HIS A 101 -11.62 16.40 1.26
C HIS A 101 -13.02 15.82 1.03
N HIS A 102 -13.17 14.50 1.18
CA HIS A 102 -14.40 13.78 0.86
C HIS A 102 -14.81 12.89 2.04
N HIS A 103 -16.09 12.55 2.11
CA HIS A 103 -16.56 11.55 3.08
C HIS A 103 -15.85 10.21 2.81
N PRO A 104 -15.51 9.40 3.83
CA PRO A 104 -14.80 8.13 3.63
C PRO A 104 -15.48 7.20 2.62
N ASP A 105 -16.81 7.18 2.57
CA ASP A 105 -17.56 6.33 1.62
C ASP A 105 -17.47 6.81 0.16
N ASP A 106 -17.20 8.09 -0.07
CA ASP A 106 -17.06 8.70 -1.39
C ASP A 106 -15.60 8.78 -1.85
N ALA A 107 -14.65 8.58 -0.92
CA ALA A 107 -13.23 8.66 -1.18
C ALA A 107 -12.75 7.49 -2.05
N THR A 108 -11.70 7.74 -2.83
CA THR A 108 -11.02 6.67 -3.57
C THR A 108 -10.35 5.74 -2.58
N HIS A 109 -10.76 4.49 -2.62
CA HIS A 109 -10.14 3.43 -1.83
C HIS A 109 -8.94 2.87 -2.57
N CYS A 110 -7.89 2.59 -1.82
CA CYS A 110 -6.76 1.80 -2.28
C CYS A 110 -7.28 0.45 -2.76
N LEU A 111 -6.67 -0.09 -3.82
CA LEU A 111 -6.93 -1.46 -4.27
C LEU A 111 -6.80 -2.50 -3.12
N PHE A 112 -6.01 -2.17 -2.10
CA PHE A 112 -5.77 -3.00 -0.91
C PHE A 112 -6.61 -2.61 0.33
N GLY A 113 -7.60 -1.73 0.18
CA GLY A 113 -8.75 -1.60 1.09
C GLY A 113 -8.96 -0.26 1.81
N GLU A 114 -7.91 0.50 2.14
CA GLU A 114 -8.05 1.75 2.93
C GLU A 114 -8.31 2.97 2.03
N PRO A 115 -9.07 3.99 2.48
CA PRO A 115 -9.19 5.27 1.78
C PRO A 115 -7.83 5.94 1.54
N LEU A 116 -7.65 6.53 0.37
CA LEU A 116 -6.41 7.21 -0.02
C LEU A 116 -6.49 8.71 0.28
N SER A 117 -5.40 9.25 0.82
CA SER A 117 -5.24 10.69 0.98
C SER A 117 -3.81 11.14 0.77
N LEU A 118 -3.65 12.26 0.06
CA LEU A 118 -2.35 12.91 -0.12
C LEU A 118 -1.86 13.60 1.17
N GLU A 119 -2.75 13.84 2.13
CA GLU A 119 -2.43 14.41 3.44
C GLU A 119 -2.05 13.35 4.47
N ASN A 120 -2.21 12.06 4.15
CA ASN A 120 -1.79 10.98 5.03
C ASN A 120 -0.28 10.71 4.85
N PRO A 121 0.58 11.08 5.84
CA PRO A 121 2.03 10.90 5.72
C PRO A 121 2.46 9.43 5.68
N ASP A 122 1.58 8.51 6.10
CA ASP A 122 1.85 7.08 6.06
C ASP A 122 1.58 6.46 4.69
N GLN A 123 0.97 7.18 3.74
CA GLN A 123 0.69 6.69 2.39
C GLN A 123 1.66 7.22 1.34
N GLN A 124 1.97 6.38 0.35
CA GLN A 124 2.66 6.76 -0.88
C GLN A 124 1.68 6.62 -2.04
N VAL A 125 0.83 7.63 -2.23
CA VAL A 125 -0.27 7.55 -3.21
C VAL A 125 0.26 7.58 -4.63
N ILE A 126 -0.07 6.54 -5.40
CA ILE A 126 0.27 6.39 -6.81
C ILE A 126 -0.97 6.07 -7.63
N GLY A 127 -0.96 6.44 -8.91
CA GLY A 127 -1.81 5.84 -9.94
C GLY A 127 -1.01 4.80 -10.72
N LEU A 128 -1.52 3.57 -10.80
CA LEU A 128 -0.90 2.47 -11.53
C LEU A 128 -1.64 2.25 -12.85
N ALA A 129 -0.93 2.40 -13.98
CA ALA A 129 -1.50 2.21 -15.31
C ALA A 129 -1.61 0.73 -15.67
N GLY A 130 -2.59 0.35 -16.49
CA GLY A 130 -2.73 -1.02 -16.99
C GLY A 130 -1.67 -1.41 -18.02
N ASN A 131 -1.06 -0.45 -18.70
CA ASN A 131 -0.01 -0.68 -19.69
C ASN A 131 1.26 0.11 -19.32
N PRO A 132 2.46 -0.46 -19.58
CA PRO A 132 3.69 0.25 -19.34
C PRO A 132 3.86 1.37 -20.37
N THR A 133 4.52 2.43 -19.95
CA THR A 133 4.96 3.51 -20.84
C THR A 133 6.37 3.91 -20.44
N ASP A 134 7.21 4.19 -21.42
CA ASP A 134 8.61 4.55 -21.20
C ASP A 134 8.72 5.71 -20.20
N THR A 135 9.72 5.67 -19.33
CA THR A 135 9.91 6.68 -18.26
C THR A 135 10.25 8.08 -18.79
N SER A 136 10.70 8.20 -20.04
CA SER A 136 10.89 9.48 -20.72
C SER A 136 9.58 10.13 -21.18
N GLU A 137 8.51 9.35 -21.33
CA GLU A 137 7.21 9.84 -21.74
C GLU A 137 6.42 10.36 -20.53
N LEU A 138 5.86 11.57 -20.68
CA LEU A 138 4.93 12.14 -19.70
C LEU A 138 3.62 11.35 -19.68
N TYR A 139 2.90 11.47 -18.57
CA TYR A 139 1.54 10.91 -18.47
C TYR A 139 0.68 11.41 -19.63
N SER A 140 0.04 10.48 -20.34
CA SER A 140 -0.94 10.77 -21.38
C SER A 140 -2.25 10.09 -21.05
N GLN A 141 -3.35 10.84 -21.02
CA GLN A 141 -4.69 10.26 -20.89
C GLN A 141 -5.04 9.30 -22.03
N GLN A 142 -4.29 9.27 -23.15
CA GLN A 142 -4.50 8.29 -24.21
C GLN A 142 -3.65 7.03 -24.04
N GLY A 143 -2.39 7.17 -23.58
CA GLY A 143 -1.46 6.05 -23.39
C GLY A 143 -1.58 5.35 -22.03
N ASN A 144 -1.96 6.08 -20.99
CA ASN A 144 -2.03 5.66 -19.59
C ASN A 144 -3.46 5.74 -19.05
N LYS A 145 -4.43 5.31 -19.87
CA LYS A 145 -5.84 5.26 -19.46
C LYS A 145 -6.03 4.41 -18.21
N ASP A 146 -7.08 4.75 -17.47
CA ASP A 146 -7.63 3.94 -16.40
C ASP A 146 -6.62 3.65 -15.27
N LEU A 147 -6.02 4.73 -14.74
CA LEU A 147 -5.17 4.62 -13.56
C LEU A 147 -5.96 4.04 -12.38
N VAL A 148 -5.43 2.99 -11.76
CA VAL A 148 -5.94 2.50 -10.48
C VAL A 148 -5.09 3.08 -9.37
N PHE A 149 -5.75 3.80 -8.46
CA PHE A 149 -5.09 4.46 -7.34
C PHE A 149 -4.83 3.50 -6.19
N MET A 150 -3.63 3.59 -5.59
CA MET A 150 -3.24 2.76 -4.46
C MET A 150 -2.10 3.37 -3.66
N ASP A 151 -1.84 2.79 -2.49
CA ASP A 151 -0.64 3.04 -1.70
C ASP A 151 0.51 2.15 -2.19
N MET A 152 1.60 2.76 -2.65
CA MET A 152 2.79 2.07 -3.14
C MET A 152 3.39 1.14 -2.07
N LYS A 153 3.25 1.47 -0.78
CA LYS A 153 3.71 0.60 0.31
C LYS A 153 2.94 -0.72 0.35
N LYS A 154 1.65 -0.69 0.03
CA LYS A 154 0.79 -1.89 -0.07
C LYS A 154 1.06 -2.66 -1.35
N LEU A 155 1.28 -1.95 -2.46
CA LEU A 155 1.71 -2.58 -3.71
C LEU A 155 3.03 -3.32 -3.54
N ALA A 156 4.06 -2.71 -2.93
CA ALA A 156 5.34 -3.37 -2.69
C ALA A 156 5.21 -4.63 -1.83
N GLN A 157 4.30 -4.61 -0.85
CA GLN A 157 4.00 -5.76 -0.01
C GLN A 157 3.33 -6.91 -0.79
N PHE A 158 2.41 -6.57 -1.69
CA PHE A 158 1.80 -7.53 -2.62
C PHE A 158 2.87 -8.13 -3.56
N LEU A 159 3.70 -7.28 -4.17
CA LEU A 159 4.71 -7.68 -5.14
C LEU A 159 5.84 -8.52 -4.56
N ALA A 160 6.18 -8.33 -3.29
CA ALA A 160 7.18 -9.15 -2.59
C ALA A 160 6.78 -10.63 -2.49
N GLY A 161 5.47 -10.92 -2.38
CA GLY A 161 4.95 -12.29 -2.41
C GLY A 161 4.61 -12.76 -3.82
N LYS A 162 4.19 -11.83 -4.69
CA LYS A 162 3.74 -12.13 -6.05
C LYS A 162 4.15 -11.01 -7.02
N PRO A 163 5.29 -11.12 -7.73
CA PRO A 163 5.85 -10.07 -8.59
C PRO A 163 5.09 -9.93 -9.92
N GLU A 164 3.78 -9.75 -9.82
CA GLU A 164 2.84 -9.59 -10.93
C GLU A 164 1.98 -8.35 -10.69
N HIS A 165 1.68 -7.64 -11.77
CA HIS A 165 0.80 -6.49 -11.76
C HIS A 165 -0.62 -6.91 -11.34
N PRO A 166 -1.23 -6.24 -10.35
CA PRO A 166 -2.44 -6.74 -9.67
C PRO A 166 -3.68 -6.80 -10.58
N MET A 167 -3.70 -6.03 -11.68
CA MET A 167 -4.85 -5.97 -12.59
C MET A 167 -4.73 -6.89 -13.82
N ASN A 168 -3.52 -7.14 -14.31
CA ASN A 168 -3.30 -7.78 -15.63
C ASN A 168 -2.31 -8.96 -15.58
N ARG A 169 -1.72 -9.23 -14.40
CA ARG A 169 -0.77 -10.32 -14.13
C ARG A 169 0.54 -10.26 -14.92
N GLN A 170 0.84 -9.16 -15.59
CA GLN A 170 2.15 -8.96 -16.23
C GLN A 170 3.25 -8.82 -15.16
N PRO A 171 4.51 -9.19 -15.45
CA PRO A 171 5.60 -9.03 -14.49
C PRO A 171 5.71 -7.59 -13.97
N LEU A 172 5.64 -7.42 -12.65
CA LEU A 172 5.79 -6.13 -12.00
C LEU A 172 6.73 -6.26 -10.81
N ASP A 173 7.88 -5.60 -10.90
CA ASP A 173 8.92 -5.64 -9.88
C ASP A 173 9.63 -4.27 -9.79
N ALA A 174 10.73 -4.22 -9.01
CA ALA A 174 11.51 -3.00 -8.86
C ALA A 174 12.12 -2.49 -10.17
N ARG A 175 12.32 -3.32 -11.20
CA ARG A 175 12.87 -2.88 -12.49
C ARG A 175 11.82 -2.26 -13.38
N THR A 176 10.57 -2.71 -13.27
CA THR A 176 9.49 -2.31 -14.17
C THR A 176 8.51 -1.31 -13.56
N ILE A 177 8.45 -1.17 -12.23
CA ILE A 177 7.44 -0.34 -11.55
C ILE A 177 7.37 1.11 -12.07
N ALA A 178 8.51 1.74 -12.37
CA ALA A 178 8.55 3.11 -12.88
C ALA A 178 7.87 3.29 -14.25
N ASN A 179 7.74 2.22 -15.03
CA ASN A 179 7.04 2.23 -16.32
C ASN A 179 5.51 2.26 -16.16
N TYR A 180 4.99 1.82 -15.01
CA TYR A 180 3.56 1.70 -14.74
C TYR A 180 3.04 2.75 -13.76
N ALA A 181 3.85 3.12 -12.76
CA ALA A 181 3.41 3.92 -11.62
C ALA A 181 3.69 5.42 -11.81
N PHE A 182 2.71 6.22 -11.42
CA PHE A 182 2.79 7.68 -11.36
C PHE A 182 2.52 8.14 -9.93
N ARG A 183 3.40 8.98 -9.38
CA ARG A 183 3.19 9.62 -8.08
C ARG A 183 2.11 10.70 -8.20
N ILE A 184 1.12 10.65 -7.32
CA ILE A 184 0.10 11.70 -7.25
C ILE A 184 0.63 12.83 -6.38
N VAL A 185 0.57 14.06 -6.90
CA VAL A 185 1.03 15.27 -6.19
C VAL A 185 -0.12 16.27 -6.08
N PRO A 186 -0.15 17.11 -5.02
CA PRO A 186 -1.15 18.17 -4.89
C PRO A 186 -1.28 19.04 -6.13
#